data_AF-A0A0R0ALE3-F1
#
_entry.id   AF-A0A0R0ALE3-F1
#
_cell.length_a   1.000
_cell.length_b   1.000
_cell.length_c   1.000
_cell.angle_alpha   90.00
_cell.angle_beta   90.00
_cell.angle_gamma   90.00
#
_symmetry.space_group_name_H-M   'P 1'
#
loop_
_entity.id
_entity.type
_entity.pdbx_description
1 polymer ?
#
loop_
_entity_poly.entity_id
_entity_poly.type
_entity_poly.pdbx_seq_one_letter_code
_entity_poly.pdbx_strand_id
1 'polypeptide(L)'
;MALPSRSPAPRSSFVTVMAWLSLGVAAMSAVGSLMQALLALAMPDSGDLGGLLPPGATLPPLLDWLTRHMVSLSLLSGVLSLGVAWVSWALLQRREWGRQAFIVVLALVALANFAGIPLVEASFDMAVASLGQNAGDAAAQLEDAGAPMLAALRWVCWMGALAIAVVHGWIIWQLCRPDIRKEFQR
;
A
#
# COMPACT_ATOMS: atom_id res chain seq x y z
N MET A 1 42.26 37.40 9.86
CA MET A 1 41.80 36.65 8.68
C MET A 1 40.57 35.86 9.09
N ALA A 2 39.36 36.39 8.84
CA ALA A 2 38.11 35.72 9.23
C ALA A 2 37.75 34.68 8.17
N LEU A 3 37.55 33.43 8.58
CA LEU A 3 37.04 32.39 7.68
C LEU A 3 35.62 32.78 7.24
N PRO A 4 35.27 32.65 5.95
CA PRO A 4 33.90 32.89 5.52
C PRO A 4 32.97 31.94 6.29
N SER A 5 31.97 32.49 6.96
CA SER A 5 30.89 31.73 7.56
C SER A 5 30.24 30.89 6.46
N ARG A 6 30.36 29.56 6.56
CA ARG A 6 29.60 28.65 5.69
C ARG A 6 28.12 28.89 5.99
N SER A 7 27.46 29.72 5.18
CA SER A 7 26.01 29.81 5.22
C SER A 7 25.43 28.40 5.08
N PRO A 8 24.50 27.98 5.95
CA PRO A 8 23.81 26.72 5.79
C PRO A 8 23.25 26.64 4.36
N ALA A 9 23.44 25.52 3.66
CA ALA A 9 22.83 25.37 2.36
C ALA A 9 21.31 25.50 2.52
N PRO A 10 20.61 26.19 1.62
CA PRO A 10 19.17 26.32 1.68
C PRO A 10 18.54 24.91 1.68
N ARG A 11 17.68 24.64 2.66
CA ARG A 11 16.96 23.36 2.78
C ARG A 11 15.82 23.34 1.78
N SER A 12 15.71 22.31 0.95
CA SER A 12 14.61 22.20 0.00
C SER A 12 13.27 22.02 0.72
N SER A 13 12.31 22.89 0.38
CA SER A 13 10.91 22.78 0.83
C SER A 13 10.27 21.48 0.36
N PHE A 14 10.62 20.99 -0.84
CA PHE A 14 10.12 19.74 -1.40
C PHE A 14 10.39 18.54 -0.48
N VAL A 15 11.65 18.37 -0.04
CA VAL A 15 12.02 17.23 0.83
C VAL A 15 11.31 17.34 2.19
N THR A 16 11.17 18.56 2.71
CA THR A 16 10.48 18.79 3.99
C THR A 16 9.00 18.47 3.90
N VAL A 17 8.30 18.95 2.86
CA VAL A 17 6.88 18.66 2.63
C VAL A 17 6.65 17.17 2.41
N MET A 18 7.48 16.51 1.60
CA MET A 18 7.37 15.06 1.35
C MET A 18 7.59 14.24 2.61
N ALA A 19 8.58 14.59 3.43
CA ALA A 19 8.84 13.87 4.66
C ALA A 19 7.67 14.02 5.66
N TRP A 20 7.10 15.22 5.78
CA TRP A 20 5.92 15.44 6.63
C TRP A 20 4.67 14.74 6.12
N LEU A 21 4.41 14.79 4.82
CA LEU A 21 3.27 14.10 4.21
C LEU A 21 3.38 12.59 4.44
N SER A 22 4.56 12.02 4.21
CA SER A 22 4.83 10.59 4.40
C SER A 22 4.74 10.19 5.87
N LEU A 23 5.22 11.04 6.78
CA LEU A 23 5.09 10.81 8.22
C LEU A 23 3.62 10.85 8.66
N GLY A 24 2.83 11.78 8.14
CA GLY A 24 1.39 11.85 8.40
C GLY A 24 0.63 10.62 7.92
N VAL A 25 0.92 10.18 6.69
CA VAL A 25 0.34 8.94 6.13
C VAL A 25 0.76 7.72 6.95
N ALA A 26 2.03 7.62 7.34
CA ALA A 26 2.53 6.53 8.18
C ALA A 26 1.87 6.52 9.56
N ALA A 27 1.70 7.67 10.20
CA ALA A 27 1.02 7.78 11.48
C ALA A 27 -0.45 7.37 11.37
N MET A 28 -1.17 7.85 10.35
CA MET A 28 -2.55 7.46 10.09
C MET A 28 -2.67 5.96 9.82
N SER A 29 -1.74 5.39 9.04
CA SER A 29 -1.70 3.96 8.75
C SER A 29 -1.40 3.12 9.99
N ALA A 30 -0.50 3.59 10.88
CA ALA A 30 -0.23 2.93 12.15
C ALA A 30 -1.47 2.90 13.05
N VAL A 31 -2.20 4.01 13.15
CA VAL A 31 -3.48 4.07 13.89
C VAL A 31 -4.51 3.13 13.27
N GLY A 32 -4.67 3.16 11.95
CA GLY A 32 -5.59 2.27 11.23
C GLY A 32 -5.22 0.79 11.41
N SER A 33 -3.93 0.47 11.43
CA SER A 33 -3.43 -0.90 11.66
C SER A 33 -3.71 -1.37 13.10
N LEU A 34 -3.53 -0.49 14.08
CA LEU A 34 -3.89 -0.77 15.47
C LEU A 34 -5.39 -0.99 15.62
N MET A 35 -6.21 -0.14 15.00
CA MET A 35 -7.67 -0.27 15.05
C MET A 35 -8.13 -1.59 14.41
N GLN A 36 -7.55 -1.97 13.27
CA GLN A 36 -7.82 -3.27 12.62
C GLN A 36 -7.42 -4.45 13.51
N ALA A 37 -6.25 -4.38 14.17
CA ALA A 37 -5.82 -5.42 15.09
C ALA A 37 -6.76 -5.54 16.31
N LEU A 38 -7.20 -4.42 16.89
CA LEU A 38 -8.14 -4.42 18.01
C LEU A 38 -9.51 -4.97 17.60
N LEU A 39 -10.02 -4.60 16.41
CA LEU A 39 -11.26 -5.13 15.89
C LEU A 39 -11.16 -6.64 15.64
N ALA A 40 -10.04 -7.10 15.07
CA ALA A 40 -9.77 -8.52 14.84
C ALA A 40 -9.75 -9.33 16.14
N LEU A 41 -9.20 -8.77 17.22
CA LEU A 41 -9.18 -9.40 18.54
C LEU A 41 -10.54 -9.35 19.27
N ALA A 42 -11.38 -8.36 18.96
CA ALA A 42 -12.70 -8.19 19.56
C ALA A 42 -13.78 -9.06 18.91
N MET A 43 -13.55 -9.61 17.71
CA MET A 43 -14.45 -10.56 17.08
C MET A 43 -14.37 -11.92 17.80
N PRO A 44 -15.47 -12.40 18.42
CA PRO A 44 -15.55 -13.76 18.92
C PRO A 44 -15.51 -14.70 17.71
N ASP A 45 -14.59 -15.65 17.70
CA ASP A 45 -14.25 -16.52 16.55
C ASP A 45 -13.61 -15.74 15.38
N SER A 46 -12.31 -15.49 15.54
CA SER A 46 -11.41 -14.65 14.74
C SER A 46 -11.19 -15.03 13.25
N GLY A 47 -12.16 -15.68 12.60
CA GLY A 47 -12.02 -16.06 11.19
C GLY A 47 -13.29 -16.42 10.45
N ASP A 48 -14.43 -16.62 11.12
CA ASP A 48 -15.63 -17.14 10.44
C ASP A 48 -16.54 -16.02 9.92
N LEU A 49 -16.05 -15.26 8.93
CA LEU A 49 -16.94 -14.51 8.05
C LEU A 49 -17.87 -15.45 7.26
N GLY A 50 -17.60 -16.77 7.24
CA GLY A 50 -18.46 -17.79 6.67
C GLY A 50 -19.81 -17.91 7.38
N GLY A 51 -19.86 -17.62 8.69
CA GLY A 51 -21.12 -17.55 9.44
C GLY A 51 -22.02 -16.37 9.05
N LEU A 52 -21.48 -15.34 8.38
CA LEU A 52 -22.24 -14.21 7.83
C LEU A 52 -22.66 -14.45 6.37
N LEU A 53 -22.14 -15.49 5.74
CA LEU A 53 -22.50 -15.83 4.37
C LEU A 53 -23.84 -16.61 4.33
N PRO A 54 -24.62 -16.46 3.25
CA PRO A 54 -25.78 -17.31 3.02
C PRO A 54 -25.41 -18.80 3.06
N PRO A 55 -26.32 -19.69 3.51
CA PRO A 55 -26.07 -21.13 3.52
C PRO A 55 -25.64 -21.62 2.13
N GLY A 56 -24.47 -22.25 2.04
CA GLY A 56 -23.91 -22.76 0.77
C GLY A 56 -22.92 -21.84 0.06
N ALA A 57 -22.75 -20.59 0.51
CA ALA A 57 -21.72 -19.70 -0.01
C ALA A 57 -20.40 -19.89 0.76
N THR A 58 -19.28 -20.01 0.04
CA THR A 58 -17.94 -20.10 0.61
C THR A 58 -17.16 -18.83 0.34
N LEU A 59 -16.30 -18.42 1.29
CA LEU A 59 -15.36 -17.33 1.08
C LEU A 59 -14.34 -17.71 0.00
N PRO A 60 -14.01 -16.80 -0.93
CA PRO A 60 -12.86 -16.95 -1.80
C PRO A 60 -11.60 -17.26 -0.99
N PRO A 61 -10.72 -18.19 -1.45
CA PRO A 61 -9.55 -18.63 -0.68
C PRO A 61 -8.64 -17.50 -0.19
N LEU A 62 -8.50 -16.42 -0.99
CA LEU A 62 -7.73 -15.25 -0.57
C LEU A 62 -8.39 -14.53 0.60
N LEU A 63 -9.70 -14.30 0.58
CA LEU A 63 -10.42 -13.61 1.65
C LEU A 63 -10.41 -14.44 2.94
N ASP A 64 -10.59 -15.76 2.82
CA ASP A 64 -10.45 -16.71 3.94
C ASP A 64 -9.02 -16.75 4.49
N TRP A 65 -8.00 -16.63 3.65
CA TRP A 65 -6.62 -16.50 4.12
C TRP A 65 -6.37 -15.17 4.84
N LEU A 66 -6.88 -14.06 4.29
CA LEU A 66 -6.76 -12.72 4.86
C LEU A 66 -7.44 -12.62 6.23
N THR A 67 -8.63 -13.19 6.40
CA THR A 67 -9.35 -13.19 7.69
C THR A 67 -8.60 -13.98 8.75
N ARG A 68 -8.14 -15.19 8.41
CA ARG A 68 -7.34 -16.03 9.32
C ARG A 68 -6.03 -15.37 9.75
N HIS A 69 -5.43 -14.55 8.89
CA HIS A 69 -4.17 -13.85 9.17
C HIS A 69 -4.38 -12.37 9.52
N MET A 70 -5.62 -11.93 9.78
CA MET A 70 -5.95 -10.50 9.89
C MET A 70 -5.14 -9.79 10.99
N VAL A 71 -4.94 -10.45 12.14
CA VAL A 71 -4.09 -9.91 13.23
C VAL A 71 -2.63 -9.80 12.77
N SER A 72 -2.08 -10.87 12.19
CA SER A 72 -0.68 -10.89 11.71
C SER A 72 -0.43 -9.84 10.63
N LEU A 73 -1.36 -9.68 9.70
CA LEU A 73 -1.31 -8.68 8.63
C LEU A 73 -1.45 -7.26 9.18
N SER A 74 -2.31 -7.05 10.18
CA SER A 74 -2.45 -5.76 10.86
C SER A 74 -1.17 -5.38 11.60
N LEU A 75 -0.56 -6.33 12.31
CA LEU A 75 0.72 -6.11 12.98
C LEU A 75 1.85 -5.83 11.98
N LEU A 76 1.92 -6.60 10.89
CA LEU A 76 2.88 -6.35 9.81
C LEU A 76 2.70 -4.95 9.22
N SER A 77 1.46 -4.55 8.93
CA SER A 77 1.13 -3.19 8.46
C SER A 77 1.56 -2.12 9.46
N GLY A 78 1.37 -2.36 10.77
CA GLY A 78 1.84 -1.48 11.83
C GLY A 78 3.37 -1.35 11.84
N VAL A 79 4.10 -2.47 11.74
CA VAL A 79 5.57 -2.48 11.68
C VAL A 79 6.08 -1.74 10.44
N LEU A 80 5.48 -1.99 9.28
CA LEU A 80 5.82 -1.29 8.04
C LEU A 80 5.56 0.23 8.17
N SER A 81 4.43 0.62 8.77
CA SER A 81 4.10 2.02 9.05
C SER A 81 5.15 2.69 9.93
N LEU A 82 5.58 2.02 11.01
CA LEU A 82 6.66 2.52 11.87
C LEU A 82 7.98 2.62 11.12
N GLY A 83 8.28 1.67 10.24
CA GLY A 83 9.44 1.72 9.34
C GLY A 83 9.41 2.93 8.41
N VAL A 84 8.27 3.21 7.77
CA VAL A 84 8.09 4.40 6.92
C VAL A 84 8.18 5.68 7.74
N ALA A 85 7.63 5.72 8.96
CA ALA A 85 7.76 6.86 9.86
C ALA A 85 9.23 7.10 10.23
N TRP A 86 9.98 6.04 10.54
CA TRP A 86 11.41 6.11 10.85
C TRP A 86 12.24 6.64 9.67
N VAL A 87 11.97 6.14 8.46
CA VAL A 87 12.63 6.61 7.23
C VAL A 87 12.28 8.07 6.95
N SER A 88 11.00 8.45 7.10
CA SER A 88 10.53 9.83 6.92
C SER A 88 11.18 10.79 7.92
N TRP A 89 11.34 10.34 9.17
CA TRP A 89 12.06 11.08 10.21
C TRP A 89 13.54 11.26 9.87
N ALA A 90 14.21 10.23 9.35
CA ALA A 90 15.59 10.32 8.88
C ALA A 90 15.74 11.27 7.69
N LEU A 91 14.73 11.35 6.82
CA LEU A 91 14.64 12.28 5.70
C LEU A 91 14.51 13.74 6.18
N LEU A 92 13.74 13.98 7.26
CA LEU A 92 13.68 15.29 7.94
C LEU A 92 15.04 15.69 8.53
N GLN A 93 15.74 14.72 9.12
CA GLN A 93 17.11 14.91 9.63
C GLN A 93 18.17 15.06 8.54
N ARG A 94 17.80 14.96 7.25
CA ARG A 94 18.73 15.03 6.12
C ARG A 94 19.85 14.00 6.16
N ARG A 95 19.57 12.79 6.67
CA ARG A 95 20.54 11.68 6.63
C ARG A 95 20.52 10.98 5.27
N GLU A 96 21.69 10.76 4.66
CA GLU A 96 21.79 10.11 3.34
C GLU A 96 21.18 8.70 3.32
N TRP A 97 21.34 7.92 4.40
CA TRP A 97 20.69 6.61 4.47
C TRP A 97 19.15 6.73 4.46
N GLY A 98 18.59 7.80 5.01
CA GLY A 98 17.15 8.07 4.99
C GLY A 98 16.65 8.33 3.56
N ARG A 99 17.43 9.05 2.75
CA ARG A 99 17.14 9.26 1.33
C ARG A 99 17.12 7.93 0.57
N GLN A 100 18.15 7.10 0.75
CA GLN A 100 18.25 5.81 0.08
C GLN A 100 17.14 4.85 0.52
N ALA A 101 16.86 4.77 1.82
CA ALA A 101 15.77 3.96 2.34
C ALA A 101 14.40 4.42 1.81
N PHE A 102 14.16 5.73 1.70
CA PHE A 102 12.92 6.25 1.15
C PHE A 102 12.75 5.91 -0.33
N ILE A 103 13.83 5.97 -1.12
CA ILE A 103 13.82 5.52 -2.53
C ILE A 103 13.46 4.03 -2.62
N VAL A 104 14.05 3.18 -1.78
CA VAL A 104 13.74 1.75 -1.74
C VAL A 104 12.28 1.53 -1.37
N VAL A 105 11.75 2.23 -0.36
CA VAL A 105 10.33 2.17 0.01
C VAL A 105 9.43 2.54 -1.16
N LEU A 106 9.72 3.64 -1.86
CA LEU A 106 8.94 4.06 -3.02
C LEU A 106 8.93 3.01 -4.13
N ALA A 107 10.09 2.41 -4.43
CA ALA A 107 10.20 1.36 -5.42
C ALA A 107 9.42 0.10 -5.01
N LEU A 108 9.54 -0.32 -3.75
CA LEU A 108 8.80 -1.47 -3.22
C LEU A 108 7.28 -1.25 -3.28
N VAL A 109 6.80 -0.06 -2.94
CA VAL A 109 5.37 0.28 -3.04
C VAL A 109 4.89 0.20 -4.49
N ALA A 110 5.64 0.76 -5.44
CA ALA A 110 5.29 0.68 -6.85
C ALA A 110 5.23 -0.79 -7.33
N LEU A 111 6.23 -1.61 -6.98
CA LEU A 111 6.25 -3.03 -7.33
C LEU A 111 5.11 -3.81 -6.68
N ALA A 112 4.80 -3.54 -5.40
CA ALA A 112 3.71 -4.18 -4.69
C ALA A 112 2.34 -3.88 -5.33
N ASN A 113 2.13 -2.67 -5.86
CA ASN A 113 0.90 -2.32 -6.57
C ASN A 113 0.73 -3.15 -7.85
N PHE A 114 1.80 -3.38 -8.62
CA PHE A 114 1.73 -4.26 -9.79
C PHE A 114 1.55 -5.73 -9.41
N ALA A 115 2.28 -6.21 -8.38
CA ALA A 115 2.18 -7.58 -7.91
C ALA A 115 0.79 -7.91 -7.32
N GLY A 116 0.08 -6.92 -6.80
CA GLY A 116 -1.28 -7.09 -6.27
C GLY A 116 -2.35 -7.33 -7.35
N ILE A 117 -2.15 -6.82 -8.56
CA ILE A 117 -3.13 -6.96 -9.65
C ILE A 117 -3.49 -8.42 -9.96
N PRO A 118 -2.54 -9.32 -10.28
CA PRO A 118 -2.88 -10.72 -10.59
C PRO A 118 -3.51 -11.45 -9.40
N LEU A 119 -3.17 -11.05 -8.17
CA LEU A 119 -3.76 -11.62 -6.96
C LEU A 119 -5.24 -11.24 -6.82
N VAL A 120 -5.57 -9.99 -7.15
CA VAL A 120 -6.95 -9.50 -7.17
C VAL A 120 -7.73 -10.15 -8.32
N GLU A 121 -7.16 -10.20 -9.53
CA GLU A 121 -7.77 -10.86 -10.69
C GLU A 121 -8.12 -12.32 -10.38
N ALA A 122 -7.15 -13.11 -9.89
CA ALA A 122 -7.38 -14.51 -9.51
C ALA A 122 -8.48 -14.68 -8.44
N SER A 123 -8.59 -13.72 -7.52
CA SER A 123 -9.61 -13.76 -6.47
C SER A 123 -11.01 -13.50 -7.00
N PHE A 124 -11.15 -12.59 -7.97
CA PHE A 124 -12.41 -12.34 -8.66
C PHE A 124 -12.82 -13.54 -9.51
N ASP A 125 -11.91 -14.10 -10.29
CA ASP A 125 -12.18 -15.27 -11.14
C ASP A 125 -12.69 -16.46 -10.30
N MET A 126 -12.05 -16.71 -9.15
CA MET A 126 -12.51 -17.73 -8.20
C MET A 126 -13.89 -17.42 -7.61
N ALA A 127 -14.18 -16.15 -7.30
CA ALA A 127 -15.48 -15.75 -6.76
C ALA A 127 -16.61 -15.97 -7.79
N VAL A 128 -16.37 -15.59 -9.06
CA VAL A 128 -17.32 -15.81 -10.17
C VAL A 128 -17.53 -17.31 -10.42
N ALA A 129 -16.45 -18.10 -10.43
CA ALA A 129 -16.55 -19.55 -10.59
C ALA A 129 -17.36 -20.23 -9.47
N SER A 130 -17.25 -19.76 -8.23
CA SER A 130 -18.04 -20.26 -7.09
C SER A 130 -19.54 -19.92 -7.23
N LEU A 131 -19.87 -18.72 -7.71
CA LEU A 131 -21.25 -18.34 -8.03
C LEU A 131 -21.84 -19.21 -9.16
N GLY A 132 -21.05 -19.48 -10.20
CA GLY A 132 -21.38 -20.38 -11.30
C GLY A 132 -21.87 -21.76 -10.86
N GLN A 133 -21.16 -22.37 -9.90
CA GLN A 133 -21.49 -23.70 -9.39
C GLN A 133 -22.78 -23.74 -8.56
N ASN A 134 -23.18 -22.62 -7.94
CA ASN A 134 -24.29 -22.58 -6.99
C ASN A 134 -25.60 -22.02 -7.59
N ALA A 135 -25.55 -21.31 -8.73
CA ALA A 135 -26.70 -20.60 -9.29
C ALA A 135 -27.12 -21.02 -10.73
N GLY A 136 -26.43 -21.99 -11.35
CA GLY A 136 -26.83 -22.52 -12.66
C GLY A 136 -26.92 -21.46 -13.76
N ASP A 137 -27.97 -21.50 -14.60
CA ASP A 137 -28.14 -20.57 -15.74
C ASP A 137 -28.23 -19.09 -15.32
N ALA A 138 -28.69 -18.80 -14.09
CA ALA A 138 -28.73 -17.44 -13.56
C ALA A 138 -27.32 -16.88 -13.32
N ALA A 139 -26.33 -17.74 -13.02
CA ALA A 139 -24.94 -17.32 -12.84
C ALA A 139 -24.32 -16.88 -14.16
N ALA A 140 -24.61 -17.57 -15.27
CA ALA A 140 -24.10 -17.22 -16.59
C ALA A 140 -24.62 -15.84 -17.05
N GLN A 141 -25.89 -15.51 -16.76
CA GLN A 141 -26.41 -14.16 -17.03
C GLN A 141 -25.76 -13.07 -16.17
N LEU A 142 -25.49 -13.37 -14.89
CA LEU A 142 -24.79 -12.45 -13.98
C LEU A 142 -23.33 -12.23 -14.39
N GLU A 143 -22.65 -13.28 -14.87
CA GLU A 143 -21.29 -13.20 -15.39
C GLU A 143 -21.23 -12.35 -16.66
N ASP A 144 -22.11 -12.60 -17.62
CA ASP A 144 -22.14 -11.86 -18.89
C ASP A 144 -22.51 -10.38 -18.68
N ALA A 145 -23.45 -10.10 -17.76
CA ALA A 145 -23.80 -8.73 -17.36
C ALA A 145 -22.67 -8.03 -16.56
N GLY A 146 -21.88 -8.79 -15.79
CA GLY A 146 -20.79 -8.29 -14.95
C GLY A 146 -19.44 -8.17 -15.67
N ALA A 147 -19.24 -8.89 -16.77
CA ALA A 147 -18.02 -8.91 -17.58
C ALA A 147 -17.50 -7.51 -17.97
N PRO A 148 -18.32 -6.56 -18.49
CA PRO A 148 -17.83 -5.22 -18.82
C PRO A 148 -17.40 -4.43 -17.58
N MET A 149 -18.06 -4.62 -16.44
CA MET A 149 -17.70 -3.96 -15.18
C MET A 149 -16.38 -4.50 -14.64
N LEU A 150 -16.16 -5.82 -14.67
CA LEU A 150 -14.91 -6.46 -14.26
C LEU A 150 -13.75 -6.03 -15.17
N ALA A 151 -13.98 -5.98 -16.48
CA ALA A 151 -13.00 -5.48 -17.44
C ALA A 151 -12.62 -4.01 -17.15
N ALA A 152 -13.61 -3.16 -16.84
CA ALA A 152 -13.35 -1.76 -16.47
C ALA A 152 -12.55 -1.65 -15.16
N LEU A 153 -12.90 -2.42 -14.12
CA LEU A 153 -12.16 -2.46 -12.86
C LEU A 153 -10.71 -2.88 -13.06
N ARG A 154 -10.47 -3.88 -13.91
CA ARG A 154 -9.12 -4.32 -14.28
C ARG A 154 -8.29 -3.18 -14.88
N TRP A 155 -8.85 -2.46 -15.85
CA TRP A 155 -8.18 -1.29 -16.43
C TRP A 155 -7.91 -0.21 -15.38
N VAL A 156 -8.85 0.05 -14.48
CA VAL A 156 -8.67 1.01 -13.38
C VAL A 156 -7.52 0.59 -12.46
N CYS A 157 -7.41 -0.69 -12.10
CA CYS A 157 -6.28 -1.20 -11.30
C CYS A 157 -4.94 -0.98 -12.00
N TRP A 158 -4.84 -1.32 -13.29
CA TRP A 158 -3.62 -1.11 -14.07
C TRP A 158 -3.26 0.36 -14.22
N MET A 159 -4.23 1.22 -14.52
CA MET A 159 -4.03 2.67 -14.61
C MET A 159 -3.61 3.26 -13.25
N GLY A 160 -4.22 2.81 -12.16
CA GLY A 160 -3.86 3.22 -10.80
C GLY A 160 -2.42 2.83 -10.45
N ALA A 161 -2.03 1.58 -10.69
CA ALA A 161 -0.66 1.11 -10.47
C ALA A 161 0.36 1.89 -11.31
N LEU A 162 0.04 2.16 -12.58
CA LEU A 162 0.89 2.96 -13.47
C LEU A 162 1.01 4.41 -12.98
N ALA A 163 -0.09 5.05 -12.59
CA ALA A 163 -0.09 6.41 -12.07
C ALA A 163 0.77 6.53 -10.80
N ILE A 164 0.62 5.57 -9.87
CA ILE A 164 1.44 5.48 -8.66
C ILE A 164 2.92 5.34 -9.04
N ALA A 165 3.25 4.42 -9.96
CA ALA A 165 4.63 4.18 -10.39
C ALA A 165 5.27 5.40 -11.04
N VAL A 166 4.53 6.14 -11.87
CA VAL A 166 5.01 7.38 -12.50
C VAL A 166 5.31 8.43 -11.43
N VAL A 167 4.40 8.65 -10.49
CA VAL A 167 4.60 9.62 -9.38
C VAL A 167 5.80 9.21 -8.52
N HIS A 168 5.91 7.93 -8.16
CA HIS A 168 7.02 7.43 -7.34
C HIS A 168 8.35 7.53 -8.09
N GLY A 169 8.39 7.17 -9.36
CA GLY A 169 9.57 7.32 -10.22
C GLY A 169 10.02 8.77 -10.35
N TRP A 170 9.06 9.70 -10.50
CA TRP A 170 9.35 11.13 -10.53
C TRP A 170 9.92 11.64 -9.19
N ILE A 171 9.36 11.21 -8.05
CA ILE A 171 9.89 11.56 -6.72
C ILE A 171 11.31 11.00 -6.54
N ILE A 172 11.55 9.75 -6.92
CA ILE A 172 12.88 9.13 -6.87
C ILE A 172 13.87 9.93 -7.71
N TRP A 173 13.48 10.32 -8.92
CA TRP A 173 14.32 11.14 -9.79
C TRP A 173 14.65 12.50 -9.16
N GLN A 174 13.66 13.18 -8.54
CA GLN A 174 13.91 14.43 -7.81
C GLN A 174 14.88 14.21 -6.64
N LEU A 175 14.73 13.14 -5.86
CA LEU A 175 15.63 12.82 -4.75
C LEU A 175 17.05 12.44 -5.19
N CYS A 176 17.22 12.05 -6.45
CA CYS A 176 18.54 11.77 -7.04
C CYS A 176 19.20 13.00 -7.67
N ARG A 177 18.49 14.13 -7.80
CA ARG A 177 19.08 15.35 -8.37
C ARG A 177 20.29 15.81 -7.55
N PRO A 178 21.36 16.29 -8.20
CA PRO A 178 22.61 16.65 -7.54
C PRO A 178 22.41 17.75 -6.49
N ASP A 179 21.49 18.68 -6.72
CA ASP A 179 21.24 19.78 -5.79
C ASP A 179 20.58 19.30 -4.49
N ILE A 180 19.64 18.35 -4.59
CA ILE A 180 19.00 17.73 -3.42
C ILE A 180 19.97 16.78 -2.72
N ARG A 181 20.73 15.97 -3.47
CA ARG A 181 21.71 15.03 -2.90
C ARG A 181 22.76 15.74 -2.02
N LYS A 182 23.19 16.94 -2.40
CA LYS A 182 24.12 17.76 -1.60
C LYS A 182 23.59 18.11 -0.21
N GLU A 183 22.27 18.14 0.00
CA GLU A 183 21.67 18.38 1.33
C GLU A 183 21.95 17.25 2.33
N PHE A 184 22.22 16.04 1.83
CA PHE A 184 22.37 14.83 2.64
C PHE A 184 23.83 14.40 2.87
N GLN A 185 24.78 15.08 2.22
CA GLN A 185 26.23 14.79 2.28
C GLN A 185 26.97 15.63 3.33
N ARG A 186 26.24 16.30 4.22
CA ARG A 186 26.79 17.09 5.34
C ARG A 186 26.74 16.28 6.63
#